data_AF-A0A7W9LE42-F1
#
_entry.id   AF-A0A7W9LE42-F1
#
_cell.length_a   1.000
_cell.length_b   1.000
_cell.length_c   1.000
_cell.angle_alpha   90.00
_cell.angle_beta   90.00
_cell.angle_gamma   90.00
#
_symmetry.space_group_name_H-M   'P 1'
#
loop_
_entity.id
_entity.type
_entity.pdbx_description
1 polymer ?
#
loop_
_entity_poly.entity_id
_entity_poly.type
_entity_poly.pdbx_seq_one_letter_code
_entity_poly.pdbx_strand_id
1 'polypeptide(L)'
;MTALPGADEPAPTARETAKRCGVDMGALGGGVTATSPINGGPLSAVDLVDPGAVDTAAERAGQAFLAWRTVPAPAGARWSSGSPTRTRGCRSATRWRRAPASGR
;
A
#
# COMPACT_ATOMS: atom_id res chain seq x y z
N MET A 1 -13.94 -15.54 -23.91
CA MET A 1 -13.38 -14.21 -24.20
C MET A 1 -13.80 -13.28 -23.08
N THR A 2 -12.88 -12.90 -22.20
CA THR A 2 -13.17 -11.89 -21.18
C THR A 2 -13.03 -10.53 -21.85
N ALA A 3 -14.12 -9.78 -21.97
CA ALA A 3 -14.07 -8.41 -22.47
C ALA A 3 -13.24 -7.56 -21.50
N LEU A 4 -12.32 -6.75 -22.03
CA LEU A 4 -11.62 -5.75 -21.23
C LEU A 4 -12.63 -4.68 -20.79
N PRO A 5 -12.53 -4.18 -19.55
CA PRO A 5 -13.38 -3.09 -19.09
C PRO A 5 -13.24 -1.87 -20.00
N GLY A 6 -14.34 -1.13 -20.16
CA GLY A 6 -14.37 0.08 -20.99
C GLY A 6 -13.35 1.12 -20.55
N ALA A 7 -13.01 2.06 -21.45
CA ALA A 7 -12.02 3.10 -21.22
C ALA A 7 -12.28 3.92 -19.93
N ASP A 8 -13.55 4.09 -19.57
CA ASP A 8 -14.01 5.01 -18.53
C ASP A 8 -14.15 4.41 -17.13
N GLU A 9 -14.06 3.08 -16.97
CA GLU A 9 -14.25 2.41 -15.67
C GLU A 9 -13.05 2.47 -14.70
N PRO A 10 -11.78 2.31 -15.14
CA PRO A 10 -10.67 2.18 -14.20
C PRO A 10 -10.26 3.50 -13.55
N ALA A 11 -10.38 4.64 -14.26
CA ALA A 11 -10.04 5.94 -13.71
C ALA A 11 -10.88 6.35 -12.49
N PRO A 12 -12.23 6.33 -12.52
CA PRO A 12 -13.04 6.66 -11.34
C PRO A 12 -12.83 5.66 -10.20
N THR A 13 -12.71 4.36 -10.52
CA THR A 13 -12.48 3.31 -9.52
C THR A 13 -11.14 3.48 -8.81
N ALA A 14 -10.07 3.80 -9.54
CA ALA A 14 -8.75 4.05 -8.96
C ALA A 14 -8.77 5.28 -8.04
N ARG A 15 -9.37 6.39 -8.47
CA ARG A 15 -9.44 7.63 -7.68
C ARG A 15 -10.28 7.45 -6.41
N GLU A 16 -11.42 6.76 -6.51
CA GLU A 16 -12.27 6.46 -5.36
C GLU A 16 -11.55 5.55 -4.36
N THR A 17 -10.84 4.54 -4.83
CA THR A 17 -10.05 3.66 -3.97
C THR A 17 -8.91 4.41 -3.29
N ALA A 18 -8.19 5.27 -4.01
CA ALA A 18 -7.12 6.10 -3.45
C ALA A 18 -7.63 7.02 -2.33
N LYS A 19 -8.79 7.66 -2.52
CA LYS A 19 -9.45 8.45 -1.47
C LYS A 19 -9.77 7.62 -0.23
N ARG A 20 -10.27 6.39 -0.41
CA ARG A 20 -10.55 5.47 0.72
C ARG A 20 -9.29 5.02 1.45
N CYS A 21 -8.15 5.00 0.78
CA CYS A 21 -6.84 4.76 1.40
C CYS A 21 -6.26 5.99 2.13
N GLY A 22 -6.97 7.13 2.12
CA GLY A 22 -6.53 8.36 2.77
C GLY A 22 -5.61 9.23 1.91
N VAL A 23 -5.51 8.97 0.61
CA VAL A 23 -4.76 9.82 -0.32
C VAL A 23 -5.55 11.10 -0.57
N ASP A 24 -4.92 12.25 -0.36
CA ASP A 24 -5.46 13.54 -0.78
C ASP A 24 -5.25 13.73 -2.29
N MET A 25 -6.30 13.47 -3.06
CA MET A 25 -6.29 13.60 -4.51
C MET A 25 -6.12 15.05 -4.99
N GLY A 26 -6.41 16.05 -4.14
CA GLY A 26 -6.20 17.46 -4.47
C GLY A 26 -4.75 17.91 -4.30
N ALA A 27 -3.97 17.15 -3.52
CA ALA A 27 -2.53 17.34 -3.34
C ALA A 27 -1.68 16.56 -4.36
N LEU A 28 -2.31 15.67 -5.15
CA LEU A 28 -1.64 15.03 -6.28
C LEU A 28 -1.48 16.06 -7.40
N GLY A 29 -0.24 16.45 -7.69
CA GLY A 29 0.04 17.45 -8.70
C GLY A 29 -0.12 16.98 -10.15
N GLY A 30 0.54 17.67 -11.08
CA GLY A 30 0.25 17.62 -12.52
C GLY A 30 1.36 17.09 -13.43
N GLY A 31 2.54 16.78 -12.88
CA GLY A 31 3.76 16.55 -13.68
C GLY A 31 3.75 15.32 -14.60
N VAL A 32 3.31 14.16 -14.10
CA VAL A 32 3.34 12.89 -14.83
C VAL A 32 2.00 12.19 -14.74
N THR A 33 1.52 11.67 -15.88
CA THR A 33 0.26 10.93 -15.94
C THR A 33 0.49 9.45 -15.61
N ALA A 34 -0.18 8.96 -14.57
CA ALA A 34 -0.32 7.54 -14.29
C ALA A 34 -1.32 6.92 -15.27
N THR A 35 -0.95 5.80 -15.89
CA THR A 35 -1.74 5.15 -16.95
C THR A 35 -2.11 3.73 -16.55
N SER A 36 -3.32 3.30 -16.92
CA SER A 36 -3.80 1.94 -16.72
C SER A 36 -3.21 0.97 -17.74
N PRO A 37 -2.54 -0.12 -17.33
CA PRO A 37 -2.08 -1.15 -18.26
C PRO A 37 -3.22 -1.94 -18.93
N ILE A 38 -4.43 -1.88 -18.38
CA ILE A 38 -5.58 -2.67 -18.82
C ILE A 38 -6.15 -2.12 -20.14
N ASN A 39 -6.14 -0.81 -20.31
CA ASN A 39 -6.74 -0.13 -21.45
C ASN A 39 -5.89 1.03 -22.02
N GLY A 40 -4.72 1.30 -21.44
CA GLY A 40 -3.86 2.43 -21.81
C GLY A 40 -4.43 3.81 -21.43
N GLY A 41 -5.54 3.86 -20.69
CA GLY A 41 -6.21 5.11 -20.33
C GLY A 41 -5.55 5.84 -19.16
N PRO A 42 -5.60 7.19 -19.13
CA PRO A 42 -5.04 7.98 -18.05
C PRO A 42 -5.87 7.83 -16.75
N LEU A 43 -5.20 7.68 -15.61
CA LEU A 43 -5.81 7.53 -14.29
C LEU A 43 -5.77 8.84 -13.50
N SER A 44 -4.59 9.41 -13.31
CA SER A 44 -4.39 10.67 -12.58
C SER A 44 -3.04 11.27 -12.97
N ALA A 45 -2.91 12.59 -12.86
CA ALA A 45 -1.60 13.23 -12.83
C ALA A 45 -1.04 13.19 -11.40
N VAL A 46 0.29 13.14 -11.29
CA VAL A 46 1.05 13.21 -10.03
C VAL A 46 2.32 14.02 -10.26
N ASP A 47 2.79 14.75 -9.25
CA ASP A 47 4.10 15.37 -9.31
C ASP A 47 5.21 14.38 -8.99
N LEU A 48 6.32 14.50 -9.70
CA LEU A 48 7.56 13.85 -9.32
C LEU A 48 8.28 14.71 -8.29
N VAL A 49 8.93 14.05 -7.34
CA VAL A 49 9.81 14.73 -6.39
C VAL A 49 11.13 15.08 -7.06
N ASP A 50 11.66 16.25 -6.73
CA ASP A 50 13.00 16.69 -7.15
C ASP A 50 14.09 15.86 -6.46
N PRO A 51 15.28 15.67 -7.08
CA PRO A 51 16.39 14.95 -6.44
C PRO A 51 16.76 15.47 -5.04
N GLY A 52 16.73 16.78 -4.78
CA GLY A 52 17.00 17.35 -3.45
C GLY A 52 15.91 17.02 -2.42
N ALA A 53 14.68 16.79 -2.87
CA ALA A 53 13.61 16.29 -2.00
C ALA A 53 13.85 14.82 -1.60
N VAL A 54 14.54 14.02 -2.43
CA VAL A 54 14.94 12.66 -2.09
C VAL A 54 15.96 12.67 -0.95
N ASP A 55 17.00 13.50 -1.04
CA ASP A 55 18.00 13.63 0.01
C ASP A 55 17.37 14.09 1.33
N THR A 56 16.51 15.11 1.27
CA THR A 56 15.74 15.57 2.43
C THR A 56 14.88 14.46 3.05
N ALA A 57 14.24 13.63 2.22
CA ALA A 57 13.44 12.51 2.70
C ALA A 57 14.32 11.42 3.33
N ALA A 58 15.49 11.13 2.76
CA ALA A 58 16.45 10.17 3.30
C ALA A 58 17.00 10.61 4.66
N GLU A 59 17.35 11.89 4.80
CA GLU A 59 17.79 12.46 6.08
C GLU A 59 16.72 12.34 7.16
N ARG A 60 15.47 12.73 6.84
CA ARG A 60 14.32 12.61 7.75
C ARG A 60 14.08 11.15 8.17
N ALA A 61 14.14 10.22 7.22
CA ALA A 61 14.02 8.79 7.50
C ALA A 61 15.16 8.28 8.40
N GLY A 62 16.39 8.75 8.17
CA GLY A 62 17.55 8.47 9.01
C GLY A 62 17.33 8.92 10.46
N GLN A 63 16.87 10.15 10.67
CA GLN A 63 16.56 10.66 12.02
C GLN A 63 15.43 9.87 12.68
N ALA A 64 14.37 9.55 11.94
CA ALA A 64 13.27 8.72 12.45
C ALA A 64 13.74 7.33 12.86
N PHE A 65 14.65 6.72 12.09
CA PHE A 65 15.25 5.42 12.42
C PHE A 65 16.10 5.47 13.69
N LEU A 66 16.90 6.52 13.89
CA LEU A 66 17.71 6.68 15.11
C LEU A 66 16.84 6.78 16.37
N ALA A 67 15.66 7.38 16.27
CA ALA A 67 14.67 7.37 17.34
C ALA A 67 14.01 5.98 17.48
N TRP A 68 13.57 5.39 16.37
CA TRP A 68 12.82 4.13 16.37
C TRP A 68 13.63 2.93 16.88
N ARG A 69 14.94 2.87 16.61
CA ARG A 69 15.80 1.74 17.05
C ARG A 69 15.90 1.60 18.58
N THR A 70 15.49 2.61 19.34
CA THR A 70 15.44 2.56 20.81
C THR A 70 14.13 1.97 21.35
N VAL A 71 13.14 1.73 20.47
CA VAL A 71 11.86 1.11 20.83
C VAL A 71 12.10 -0.37 21.10
N PRO A 72 11.69 -0.90 22.27
CA PRO A 72 11.88 -2.30 22.60
C PRO A 72 11.13 -3.20 21.59
N ALA A 73 11.80 -4.28 21.18
CA ALA A 73 11.40 -5.19 20.11
C ALA A 73 9.92 -5.67 20.10
N PRO A 74 9.21 -5.91 21.23
CA PRO A 74 7.80 -6.29 21.15
C PRO A 74 6.87 -5.17 20.67
N ALA A 75 7.23 -3.89 20.88
CA ALA A 75 6.45 -2.75 20.42
C ALA A 75 6.80 -2.37 18.98
N GLY A 76 8.07 -2.46 18.59
CA GLY A 76 8.51 -2.23 17.20
C GLY A 76 7.92 -3.22 16.21
N ALA A 77 7.88 -4.52 16.57
CA ALA A 77 7.26 -5.55 15.73
C ALA A 77 5.74 -5.38 15.61
N ARG A 78 5.05 -4.89 16.65
CA ARG A 78 3.62 -4.58 16.63
C ARG A 78 3.30 -3.40 15.69
N TRP A 79 4.16 -2.39 15.64
CA TRP A 79 4.01 -1.26 14.71
C TRP A 79 4.25 -1.68 13.26
N SER A 80 5.29 -2.48 13.00
CA SER A 80 5.52 -3.07 11.67
C SER A 80 4.40 -4.00 11.20
N SER A 81 3.55 -4.48 12.12
CA SER A 81 2.38 -5.32 11.83
C SER A 81 1.03 -4.62 12.06
N GLY A 82 1.03 -3.32 12.36
CA GLY A 82 -0.11 -2.63 12.95
C GLY A 82 -0.72 -1.54 12.08
N SER A 83 -1.38 -1.90 10.98
CA SER A 83 -2.45 -1.07 10.43
C SER A 83 -3.68 -1.20 11.34
N PRO A 84 -4.15 -0.13 12.02
CA PRO A 84 -5.27 -0.23 12.94
C PRO A 84 -6.60 -0.05 12.20
N THR A 85 -6.96 -0.98 11.31
CA THR A 85 -8.36 -1.18 10.93
C THR A 85 -8.51 -2.55 10.30
N ARG A 86 -9.05 -3.52 11.06
CA ARG A 86 -10.24 -4.32 10.71
C ARG A 86 -10.44 -5.45 11.73
N THR A 87 -10.80 -5.09 12.96
CA THR A 87 -11.39 -6.05 13.89
C THR A 87 -12.89 -6.13 13.64
N ARG A 88 -13.31 -6.98 12.71
CA ARG A 88 -14.57 -7.74 12.81
C ARG A 88 -14.63 -8.81 11.74
N GLY A 89 -14.62 -10.06 12.20
CA GLY A 89 -15.21 -11.19 11.47
C GLY A 89 -14.27 -11.98 10.57
N CYS A 90 -13.37 -12.78 11.17
CA CYS A 90 -12.98 -14.08 10.60
C CYS A 90 -12.64 -15.03 11.75
N ARG A 91 -13.69 -15.53 12.42
CA ARG A 91 -13.59 -16.73 13.27
C ARG A 91 -13.76 -17.93 12.35
N SER A 92 -12.66 -18.51 11.91
CA SER A 92 -12.58 -19.91 11.47
C SER A 92 -11.12 -20.27 11.19
N ALA A 93 -10.34 -20.36 12.27
CA ALA A 93 -9.05 -21.04 12.22
C ALA A 93 -9.30 -22.55 12.08
N THR A 94 -9.48 -23.01 10.84
CA THR A 94 -9.44 -24.44 10.52
C THR A 94 -7.99 -24.90 10.69
N ARG A 95 -7.78 -25.45 11.87
CA ARG A 95 -6.61 -26.18 12.34
C ARG A 95 -6.10 -27.18 11.30
N TRP A 96 -5.06 -26.82 10.57
CA TRP A 96 -4.24 -27.80 9.85
C TRP A 96 -3.29 -28.48 10.84
N ARG A 97 -3.72 -29.62 11.42
CA ARG A 97 -2.78 -30.56 12.05
C ARG A 97 -2.03 -31.30 10.95
N ARG A 98 -0.70 -31.23 10.93
CA ARG A 98 0.15 -32.21 10.23
C ARG A 98 -0.08 -33.59 10.87
N ALA A 99 -0.46 -34.57 10.07
CA ALA A 99 -0.36 -35.98 10.46
C ALA A 99 1.11 -36.43 10.39
N PRO A 100 1.59 -37.28 11.32
CA PRO A 100 2.89 -37.90 11.21
C PRO A 100 2.88 -39.00 10.13
N ALA A 101 3.92 -39.03 9.31
CA ALA A 101 4.16 -40.12 8.37
C ALA A 101 4.58 -41.38 9.13
N SER A 102 3.74 -42.41 9.10
CA SER A 102 4.10 -43.77 9.49
C SER A 102 4.93 -44.39 8.37
N GLY A 103 6.12 -44.89 8.70
CA GLY A 103 7.03 -45.52 7.76
C GLY A 103 6.58 -46.88 7.23
N ARG A 104 7.34 -47.35 6.24
CA ARG A 104 7.85 -48.71 6.07
C ARG A 104 9.13 -48.62 5.25
#